data_AF-A0A8H6D480-F1
#
_entry.id   AF-A0A8H6D480-F1
#
_cell.length_a   1.000
_cell.length_b   1.000
_cell.length_c   1.000
_cell.angle_alpha   90.00
_cell.angle_beta   90.00
_cell.angle_gamma   90.00
#
_symmetry.space_group_name_H-M   'P 1'
#
loop_
_entity.id
_entity.type
_entity.pdbx_description
1 polymer ?
#
loop_
_entity_poly.entity_id
_entity_poly.type
_entity_poly.pdbx_seq_one_letter_code
_entity_poly.pdbx_strand_id
1 'polypeptide(L)'
;MVADDSYTAADERARASRRAGLQAKKDEQPANTARSYAAKQREWKARPPGRRPLFSPLPFWPDGELVTPDKLAAWLKEDILLRRVAPPQKKPRARGKGKGKGKAVQLRRQLEEEQLEAAALAEAESLAEALEVPLAEAAELLADDREGYVPPTALAPAAADLAEGSLLMRGTIDAYIAAVIELWRLQVAHGNANTENPRGAAVRGFLEQRGRHRGKHDRASFKDRGTDGIQAGYSPDEWLRVQDLLLSGAAYMPQNLRTRVDLLFGHYYLLRGENRRKMELADLSLLDYPSSEGPTPCGCLVTLLRDGKLNKTAKKEFMGALRHKDPLFCTQGALAQLFFWRWHVAGEPSPSFRRTCPHNHNHRTLVHHDCIHCFPLLTAKPDVISV
;
A
#
# COMPACT_ATOMS: atom_id res chain seq x y z
N MET A 1 56.26 1.90 19.34
CA MET A 1 55.04 1.08 19.25
C MET A 1 53.81 1.97 19.46
N VAL A 2 53.45 2.83 18.48
CA VAL A 2 52.29 3.77 18.58
C VAL A 2 51.47 3.79 17.28
N ALA A 3 51.72 2.88 16.34
CA ALA A 3 51.09 2.90 15.01
C ALA A 3 49.83 2.01 14.88
N ASP A 4 49.52 1.18 15.88
CA ASP A 4 48.46 0.17 15.80
C ASP A 4 47.09 0.70 16.27
N ASP A 5 47.07 1.64 17.23
CA ASP A 5 45.84 2.21 17.79
C ASP A 5 45.13 3.20 16.84
N SER A 6 45.85 3.83 15.92
CA SER A 6 45.25 4.77 14.96
C SER A 6 44.52 4.05 13.82
N TYR A 7 44.99 2.85 13.44
CA TYR A 7 44.40 2.05 12.38
C TYR A 7 43.09 1.37 12.84
N THR A 8 43.07 0.90 14.09
CA THR A 8 41.86 0.35 14.74
C THR A 8 40.80 1.43 14.96
N ALA A 9 41.18 2.63 15.41
CA ALA A 9 40.26 3.76 15.58
C ALA A 9 39.64 4.24 14.25
N ALA A 10 40.41 4.25 13.15
CA ALA A 10 39.91 4.62 11.83
C ALA A 10 38.89 3.60 11.28
N ASP A 11 39.14 2.31 11.48
CA ASP A 11 38.21 1.24 11.07
C ASP A 11 36.93 1.22 11.94
N GLU A 12 37.05 1.49 13.23
CA GLU A 12 35.89 1.67 14.12
C GLU A 12 35.00 2.84 13.70
N ARG A 13 35.60 3.98 13.34
CA ARG A 13 34.86 5.13 12.81
C ARG A 13 34.14 4.79 11.51
N ALA A 14 34.80 4.08 10.59
CA ALA A 14 34.18 3.62 9.34
C ALA A 14 33.01 2.66 9.59
N ARG A 15 33.15 1.71 10.53
CA ARG A 15 32.06 0.80 10.95
C ARG A 15 30.91 1.56 11.62
N ALA A 16 31.20 2.54 12.47
CA ALA A 16 30.17 3.38 13.09
C ALA A 16 29.37 4.15 12.04
N SER A 17 30.02 4.77 11.05
CA SER A 17 29.35 5.46 9.94
C SER A 17 28.48 4.52 9.11
N ARG A 18 28.96 3.30 8.80
CA ARG A 18 28.17 2.28 8.09
C ARG A 18 26.93 1.86 8.89
N ARG A 19 27.05 1.65 10.20
CA ARG A 19 25.93 1.32 11.09
C ARG A 19 24.92 2.46 11.14
N ALA A 20 25.38 3.70 11.29
CA ALA A 20 24.52 4.89 11.32
C ALA A 20 23.71 5.02 10.02
N GLY A 21 24.33 4.84 8.85
CA GLY A 21 23.62 4.89 7.57
C GLY A 21 22.58 3.77 7.38
N LEU A 22 22.87 2.55 7.86
CA LEU A 22 21.89 1.46 7.83
C LEU A 22 20.74 1.66 8.83
N GLN A 23 21.04 2.22 10.00
CA GLN A 23 20.03 2.51 11.01
C GLN A 23 19.10 3.63 10.52
N ALA A 24 19.64 4.73 9.97
CA ALA A 24 18.83 5.79 9.36
C ALA A 24 17.88 5.25 8.28
N LYS A 25 18.39 4.38 7.40
CA LYS A 25 17.56 3.70 6.38
C LYS A 25 16.45 2.82 6.98
N LYS A 26 16.72 2.20 8.12
CA LYS A 26 15.75 1.36 8.84
C LYS A 26 14.69 2.22 9.53
N ASP A 27 15.08 3.37 10.09
CA ASP A 27 14.18 4.31 10.75
C ASP A 27 13.22 4.97 9.74
N GLU A 28 13.67 5.18 8.50
CA GLU A 28 12.84 5.68 7.39
C GLU A 28 11.99 4.60 6.69
N GLN A 29 12.05 3.34 7.15
CA GLN A 29 11.35 2.24 6.51
C GLN A 29 9.82 2.37 6.73
N PRO A 30 8.98 2.15 5.69
CA PRO A 30 7.53 2.17 5.85
C PRO A 30 7.06 1.18 6.92
N ALA A 31 6.10 1.59 7.76
CA ALA A 31 5.62 0.80 8.91
C ALA A 31 5.16 -0.62 8.53
N ASN A 32 4.48 -0.76 7.38
CA ASN A 32 4.07 -2.07 6.87
C ASN A 32 5.27 -2.97 6.54
N THR A 33 6.29 -2.42 5.87
CA THR A 33 7.52 -3.16 5.55
C THR A 33 8.26 -3.57 6.82
N ALA A 34 8.41 -2.66 7.78
CA ALA A 34 9.05 -2.95 9.06
C ALA A 34 8.33 -4.07 9.83
N ARG A 35 7.00 -4.01 9.93
CA ARG A 35 6.17 -5.06 10.56
C ARG A 35 6.31 -6.41 9.83
N SER A 36 6.25 -6.39 8.50
CA SER A 36 6.38 -7.58 7.66
C SER A 36 7.75 -8.23 7.81
N TYR A 37 8.83 -7.44 7.85
CA TYR A 37 10.19 -7.93 8.01
C TYR A 37 10.41 -8.45 9.42
N ALA A 38 9.95 -7.74 10.46
CA ALA A 38 10.09 -8.19 11.85
C ALA A 38 9.47 -9.58 12.09
N ALA A 39 8.31 -9.88 11.49
CA ALA A 39 7.72 -11.22 11.56
C ALA A 39 8.63 -12.28 10.93
N LYS A 40 9.12 -12.03 9.72
CA LYS A 40 9.97 -12.97 8.96
C LYS A 40 11.35 -13.14 9.60
N GLN A 41 11.90 -12.08 10.19
CA GLN A 41 13.14 -12.10 10.94
C GLN A 41 13.01 -12.88 12.25
N ARG A 42 11.86 -12.80 12.93
CA ARG A 42 11.58 -13.66 14.09
C ARG A 42 11.54 -15.13 13.69
N GLU A 43 10.87 -15.46 12.59
CA GLU A 43 10.85 -16.83 12.06
C GLU A 43 12.25 -17.33 11.70
N TRP A 44 13.05 -16.50 11.03
CA TRP A 44 14.44 -16.80 10.72
C TRP A 44 15.25 -17.13 11.99
N LYS A 45 15.13 -16.28 13.02
CA LYS A 45 15.84 -16.43 14.30
C LYS A 45 15.35 -17.61 15.13
N ALA A 46 14.07 -17.96 15.03
CA ALA A 46 13.45 -19.04 15.79
C ALA A 46 13.73 -20.44 15.18
N ARG A 47 14.28 -20.51 13.98
CA ARG A 47 14.54 -21.78 13.29
C ARG A 47 15.68 -22.56 13.99
N PRO A 48 15.43 -23.80 14.46
CA PRO A 48 16.52 -24.69 14.86
C PRO A 48 17.28 -25.22 13.63
N PRO A 49 18.61 -25.44 13.72
CA PRO A 49 19.39 -25.97 12.62
C PRO A 49 19.02 -27.43 12.36
N GLY A 50 18.46 -27.73 11.17
CA GLY A 50 18.18 -29.09 10.71
C GLY A 50 17.17 -29.86 11.58
N ARG A 51 16.72 -31.02 11.10
CA ARG A 51 16.02 -31.98 11.96
C ARG A 51 16.99 -32.40 13.08
N ARG A 52 16.65 -32.12 14.35
CA ARG A 52 17.43 -32.56 15.52
C ARG A 52 17.66 -34.07 15.49
N PRO A 53 18.90 -34.58 15.61
CA PRO A 53 19.12 -35.82 16.35
C PRO A 53 18.73 -35.56 17.80
N LEU A 54 17.98 -36.49 18.39
CA LEU A 54 17.71 -36.55 19.82
C LEU A 54 19.08 -36.41 20.53
N PHE A 55 19.23 -35.46 21.46
CA PHE A 55 20.45 -35.19 22.26
C PHE A 55 21.55 -34.33 21.61
N SER A 56 21.42 -32.99 21.71
CA SER A 56 22.60 -32.10 21.84
C SER A 56 22.20 -30.74 22.43
N PRO A 57 22.88 -30.21 23.48
CA PRO A 57 22.46 -29.01 24.21
C PRO A 57 23.16 -27.72 23.74
N LEU A 58 23.52 -27.58 22.46
CA LEU A 58 24.16 -26.36 21.94
C LEU A 58 23.16 -25.43 21.21
N PRO A 59 23.25 -24.10 21.41
CA PRO A 59 22.43 -23.14 20.68
C PRO A 59 22.93 -23.00 19.23
N PHE A 60 22.05 -22.41 18.39
CA PHE A 60 22.28 -21.66 17.15
C PHE A 60 23.53 -21.98 16.30
N TRP A 61 23.35 -22.16 14.98
CA TRP A 61 24.38 -22.47 13.97
C TRP A 61 25.85 -22.37 14.46
N PRO A 62 26.64 -23.46 14.40
CA PRO A 62 27.91 -23.61 15.14
C PRO A 62 29.02 -22.60 14.77
N ASP A 63 28.83 -21.80 13.73
CA ASP A 63 29.76 -20.79 13.22
C ASP A 63 29.61 -19.39 13.88
N GLY A 64 28.58 -19.18 14.72
CA GLY A 64 28.33 -17.90 15.40
C GLY A 64 27.81 -16.77 14.50
N GLU A 65 27.64 -17.01 13.20
CA GLU A 65 27.13 -16.02 12.24
C GLU A 65 25.60 -16.07 12.13
N LEU A 66 24.93 -14.92 12.14
CA LEU A 66 23.47 -14.87 12.08
C LEU A 66 22.91 -15.22 10.69
N VAL A 67 23.59 -14.78 9.64
CA VAL A 67 23.20 -14.97 8.24
C VAL A 67 24.42 -15.30 7.39
N THR A 68 24.32 -16.40 6.63
CA THR A 68 25.27 -16.79 5.58
C THR A 68 24.51 -17.16 4.29
N PRO A 69 25.15 -17.13 3.11
CA PRO A 69 24.54 -17.59 1.86
C PRO A 69 23.97 -19.01 1.95
N ASP A 70 24.71 -19.94 2.54
CA ASP A 70 24.30 -21.35 2.66
C ASP A 70 23.10 -21.53 3.58
N LYS A 71 23.05 -20.81 4.71
CA LYS A 71 21.89 -20.85 5.62
C LYS A 71 20.63 -20.36 4.96
N LEU A 72 20.72 -19.28 4.17
CA LEU A 72 19.57 -18.74 3.44
C LEU A 72 19.12 -19.73 2.35
N ALA A 73 20.07 -20.30 1.60
CA ALA A 73 19.78 -21.31 0.59
C ALA A 73 19.10 -22.55 1.18
N ALA A 74 19.62 -23.07 2.31
CA ALA A 74 19.04 -24.19 3.03
C ALA A 74 17.63 -23.87 3.53
N TRP A 75 17.40 -22.66 4.08
CA TRP A 75 16.07 -22.25 4.54
C TRP A 75 15.04 -22.12 3.43
N LEU A 76 15.45 -21.59 2.28
CA LEU A 76 14.56 -21.55 1.13
C LEU A 76 14.19 -22.96 0.70
N LYS A 77 15.18 -23.84 0.49
CA LYS A 77 14.96 -25.20 -0.01
C LYS A 77 14.12 -26.06 0.94
N GLU A 78 14.41 -26.03 2.23
CA GLU A 78 13.85 -26.96 3.22
C GLU A 78 12.53 -26.50 3.83
N ASP A 79 12.19 -25.21 3.71
CA ASP A 79 11.05 -24.63 4.41
C ASP A 79 10.25 -23.71 3.48
N ILE A 80 10.76 -22.51 3.16
CA ILE A 80 9.98 -21.47 2.47
C ILE A 80 9.45 -21.91 1.09
N LEU A 81 10.22 -22.73 0.35
CA LEU A 81 9.78 -23.25 -0.94
C LEU A 81 8.70 -24.35 -0.82
N LEU A 82 8.67 -25.05 0.31
CA LEU A 82 7.70 -26.12 0.59
C LEU A 82 6.41 -25.58 1.24
N ARG A 83 6.45 -24.37 1.80
CA ARG A 83 5.28 -23.74 2.42
C ARG A 83 4.17 -23.50 1.42
N ARG A 84 2.96 -23.78 1.90
CA ARG A 84 1.69 -23.50 1.25
C ARG A 84 1.00 -22.35 1.97
N VAL A 85 0.14 -21.63 1.25
CA VAL A 85 -0.72 -20.60 1.83
C VAL A 85 -1.62 -21.28 2.85
N ALA A 86 -1.49 -20.86 4.12
CA ALA A 86 -2.29 -21.40 5.20
C ALA A 86 -3.75 -20.95 5.05
N PRO A 87 -4.73 -21.81 5.40
CA PRO A 87 -6.11 -21.39 5.43
C PRO A 87 -6.30 -20.25 6.42
N PRO A 88 -7.25 -19.32 6.16
CA PRO A 88 -7.60 -18.31 7.13
C PRO A 88 -8.02 -19.00 8.43
N GLN A 89 -7.26 -18.79 9.50
CA GLN A 89 -7.57 -19.39 10.79
C GLN A 89 -8.83 -18.72 11.35
N LYS A 90 -9.96 -19.45 11.38
CA LYS A 90 -11.08 -19.11 12.25
C LYS A 90 -10.55 -19.14 13.69
N LYS A 91 -10.45 -17.98 14.34
CA LYS A 91 -9.97 -17.86 15.73
C LYS A 91 -10.75 -18.85 16.62
N PRO A 92 -10.10 -19.82 17.27
CA PRO A 92 -10.80 -20.66 18.24
C PRO A 92 -11.19 -19.82 19.45
N ARG A 93 -12.48 -19.84 19.82
CA ARG A 93 -12.99 -19.22 21.04
C ARG A 93 -12.22 -19.79 22.24
N ALA A 94 -11.38 -18.96 22.86
CA ALA A 94 -10.57 -19.37 24.00
C ALA A 94 -11.49 -19.74 25.19
N ARG A 95 -11.54 -21.04 25.52
CA ARG A 95 -12.16 -21.56 26.75
C ARG A 95 -11.26 -21.19 27.93
N GLY A 96 -11.60 -20.11 28.61
CA GLY A 96 -10.80 -19.58 29.72
C GLY A 96 -10.89 -20.41 31.00
N LYS A 97 -9.74 -20.64 31.65
CA LYS A 97 -9.61 -20.76 33.11
C LYS A 97 -8.36 -19.99 33.55
N GLY A 98 -8.53 -18.82 34.18
CA GLY A 98 -7.43 -18.00 34.69
C GLY A 98 -7.86 -16.70 35.39
N LYS A 99 -8.00 -16.78 36.71
CA LYS A 99 -8.06 -15.76 37.79
C LYS A 99 -8.20 -14.24 37.45
N GLY A 100 -9.39 -13.71 37.71
CA GLY A 100 -9.60 -12.70 38.76
C GLY A 100 -9.47 -11.20 38.45
N LYS A 101 -8.31 -10.71 38.01
CA LYS A 101 -8.08 -9.24 37.91
C LYS A 101 -7.77 -8.73 36.50
N GLY A 102 -7.29 -9.59 35.59
CA GLY A 102 -7.17 -9.27 34.16
C GLY A 102 -8.50 -9.29 33.40
N LYS A 103 -9.53 -9.96 33.96
CA LYS A 103 -10.83 -10.13 33.30
C LYS A 103 -11.56 -8.83 33.01
N ALA A 104 -11.54 -7.84 33.90
CA ALA A 104 -12.28 -6.59 33.70
C ALA A 104 -11.65 -5.73 32.59
N VAL A 105 -10.31 -5.66 32.55
CA VAL A 105 -9.58 -4.97 31.47
C VAL A 105 -9.76 -5.70 30.14
N GLN A 106 -9.74 -7.04 30.18
CA GLN A 106 -9.95 -7.87 28.99
C GLN A 106 -11.39 -7.78 28.47
N LEU A 107 -12.40 -7.69 29.35
CA LEU A 107 -13.81 -7.52 28.99
C LEU A 107 -14.04 -6.14 28.36
N ARG A 108 -13.44 -5.07 28.92
CA ARG A 108 -13.52 -3.72 28.34
C ARG A 108 -12.93 -3.67 26.94
N ARG A 109 -11.74 -4.24 26.76
CA ARG A 109 -11.09 -4.34 25.45
C ARG A 109 -11.90 -5.19 24.46
N GLN A 110 -12.53 -6.27 24.93
CA GLN A 110 -13.43 -7.08 24.10
C GLN A 110 -14.66 -6.28 23.66
N LEU A 111 -15.27 -5.52 24.57
CA LEU A 111 -16.38 -4.62 24.25
C LEU A 111 -15.97 -3.53 23.26
N GLU A 112 -14.80 -2.94 23.42
CA GLU A 112 -14.25 -1.96 22.47
C GLU A 112 -13.99 -2.59 21.09
N GLU A 113 -13.41 -3.80 21.04
CA GLU A 113 -13.21 -4.55 19.79
C GLU A 113 -14.55 -4.93 19.13
N GLU A 114 -15.57 -5.35 19.90
CA GLU A 114 -16.92 -5.67 19.41
C GLU A 114 -17.65 -4.43 18.89
N GLN A 115 -17.52 -3.29 19.56
CA GLN A 115 -18.09 -2.01 19.11
C GLN A 115 -17.44 -1.54 17.81
N LEU A 116 -16.13 -1.68 17.67
CA LEU A 116 -15.40 -1.36 16.44
C LEU A 116 -15.80 -2.27 15.29
N GLU A 117 -15.95 -3.57 15.53
CA GLU A 117 -16.43 -4.51 14.50
C GLU A 117 -17.88 -4.23 14.09
N ALA A 118 -18.76 -3.91 15.03
CA ALA A 118 -20.15 -3.55 14.73
C ALA A 118 -20.27 -2.25 13.93
N ALA A 119 -19.46 -1.24 14.27
CA ALA A 119 -19.41 0.01 13.52
C ALA A 119 -18.88 -0.20 12.09
N ALA A 120 -17.83 -1.02 11.93
CA ALA A 120 -17.29 -1.34 10.61
C ALA A 120 -18.28 -2.16 9.76
N LEU A 121 -19.10 -3.01 10.38
CA LEU A 121 -20.15 -3.79 9.71
C LEU A 121 -21.28 -2.89 9.24
N ALA A 122 -21.79 -2.01 10.09
CA ALA A 122 -22.83 -1.06 9.71
C ALA A 122 -22.39 -0.12 8.57
N GLU A 123 -21.11 0.29 8.58
CA GLU A 123 -20.52 1.09 7.50
C GLU A 123 -20.47 0.30 6.17
N ALA A 124 -20.08 -0.97 6.22
CA ALA A 124 -20.07 -1.86 5.06
C ALA A 124 -21.49 -2.14 4.52
N GLU A 125 -22.47 -2.36 5.41
CA GLU A 125 -23.89 -2.56 5.03
C GLU A 125 -24.45 -1.33 4.32
N SER A 126 -24.18 -0.14 4.86
CA SER A 126 -24.60 1.12 4.23
C SER A 126 -23.98 1.30 2.84
N LEU A 127 -22.71 0.94 2.65
CA LEU A 127 -22.05 1.06 1.35
C LEU A 127 -22.54 -0.01 0.36
N ALA A 128 -22.78 -1.23 0.82
CA ALA A 128 -23.32 -2.33 0.01
C ALA A 128 -24.71 -1.99 -0.53
N GLU A 129 -25.57 -1.42 0.31
CA GLU A 129 -26.89 -0.94 -0.10
C GLU A 129 -26.78 0.21 -1.11
N ALA A 130 -25.89 1.18 -0.86
CA ALA A 130 -25.73 2.35 -1.73
C ALA A 130 -25.18 2.03 -3.13
N LEU A 131 -24.33 1.00 -3.25
CA LEU A 131 -23.67 0.62 -4.51
C LEU A 131 -24.30 -0.61 -5.17
N GLU A 132 -25.31 -1.24 -4.54
CA GLU A 132 -25.89 -2.52 -4.95
C GLU A 132 -24.84 -3.63 -5.15
N VAL A 133 -23.75 -3.59 -4.38
CA VAL A 133 -22.67 -4.59 -4.41
C VAL A 133 -22.79 -5.55 -3.22
N PRO A 134 -22.29 -6.79 -3.33
CA PRO A 134 -22.21 -7.70 -2.20
C PRO A 134 -21.54 -7.07 -0.98
N LEU A 135 -22.05 -7.37 0.22
CA LEU A 135 -21.54 -6.83 1.48
C LEU A 135 -20.03 -7.06 1.69
N ALA A 136 -19.50 -8.17 1.18
CA ALA A 136 -18.06 -8.47 1.21
C ALA A 136 -17.25 -7.53 0.30
N GLU A 137 -17.78 -7.21 -0.89
CA GLU A 137 -17.15 -6.29 -1.84
C GLU A 137 -17.15 -4.85 -1.29
N ALA A 138 -18.24 -4.42 -0.66
CA ALA A 138 -18.30 -3.13 0.04
C ALA A 138 -17.25 -3.02 1.16
N ALA A 139 -17.05 -4.09 1.94
CA ALA A 139 -16.03 -4.12 2.99
C ALA A 139 -14.59 -4.08 2.43
N GLU A 140 -14.34 -4.68 1.27
CA GLU A 140 -13.07 -4.59 0.56
C GLU A 140 -12.81 -3.18 0.02
N LEU A 141 -13.81 -2.54 -0.60
CA LEU A 141 -13.72 -1.16 -1.08
C LEU A 141 -13.36 -0.19 0.06
N LEU A 142 -14.00 -0.33 1.23
CA LEU A 142 -13.68 0.48 2.42
C LEU A 142 -12.25 0.27 2.93
N ALA A 143 -11.75 -0.97 2.86
CA ALA A 143 -10.39 -1.30 3.29
C ALA A 143 -9.31 -0.75 2.35
N ASP A 144 -9.59 -0.68 1.04
CA ASP A 144 -8.69 -0.10 0.05
C ASP A 144 -8.66 1.43 0.11
N ASP A 145 -9.80 2.06 0.42
CA ASP A 145 -9.93 3.52 0.43
C ASP A 145 -9.45 4.18 1.73
N ARG A 146 -9.63 3.55 2.90
CA ARG A 146 -9.37 4.17 4.21
C ARG A 146 -8.19 3.55 4.95
N GLU A 147 -7.13 4.34 5.12
CA GLU A 147 -5.95 3.96 5.90
C GLU A 147 -6.32 3.73 7.38
N GLY A 148 -6.21 2.48 7.83
CA GLY A 148 -6.58 2.08 9.20
C GLY A 148 -8.00 1.52 9.35
N TYR A 149 -8.80 1.43 8.28
CA TYR A 149 -10.02 0.62 8.30
C TYR A 149 -9.66 -0.86 8.43
N VAL A 150 -10.32 -1.53 9.37
CA VAL A 150 -10.20 -2.97 9.54
C VAL A 150 -11.58 -3.53 9.21
N PRO A 151 -11.74 -4.24 8.08
CA PRO A 151 -13.03 -4.83 7.73
C PRO A 151 -13.47 -5.78 8.84
N PRO A 152 -14.79 -5.91 9.10
CA PRO A 152 -15.30 -6.84 10.09
C PRO A 152 -14.69 -8.22 9.87
N THR A 153 -14.25 -8.89 10.93
CA THR A 153 -13.57 -10.19 10.79
C THR A 153 -14.42 -11.22 10.00
N ALA A 154 -15.75 -11.10 10.05
CA ALA A 154 -16.69 -11.93 9.31
C ALA A 154 -16.75 -11.65 7.79
N LEU A 155 -16.38 -10.43 7.38
CA LEU A 155 -16.41 -9.94 5.99
C LEU A 155 -15.03 -9.68 5.42
N ALA A 156 -13.97 -9.92 6.20
CA ALA A 156 -12.61 -9.81 5.71
C ALA A 156 -12.50 -10.61 4.40
N PRO A 157 -11.88 -10.04 3.34
CA PRO A 157 -11.72 -10.70 2.06
C PRO A 157 -11.38 -12.17 2.29
N ALA A 158 -12.17 -13.07 1.73
CA ALA A 158 -11.70 -14.42 1.50
C ALA A 158 -10.44 -14.25 0.66
N ALA A 159 -9.26 -14.32 1.30
CA ALA A 159 -7.99 -13.86 0.76
C ALA A 159 -7.90 -14.18 -0.73
N ALA A 160 -8.08 -13.15 -1.57
CA ALA A 160 -8.23 -13.21 -3.02
C ALA A 160 -7.74 -14.53 -3.60
N ASP A 161 -8.66 -15.47 -3.87
CA ASP A 161 -8.48 -16.85 -4.35
C ASP A 161 -7.02 -17.31 -4.56
N LEU A 162 -6.21 -17.28 -3.51
CA LEU A 162 -4.94 -17.99 -3.50
C LEU A 162 -5.34 -19.42 -3.21
N ALA A 163 -5.77 -20.13 -4.26
CA ALA A 163 -6.28 -21.49 -4.23
C ALA A 163 -5.65 -22.22 -3.04
N GLU A 164 -6.47 -22.47 -2.02
CA GLU A 164 -6.05 -22.90 -0.70
C GLU A 164 -5.01 -24.05 -0.82
N GLY A 165 -3.93 -23.98 -0.06
CA GLY A 165 -2.85 -24.94 -0.21
C GLY A 165 -1.93 -24.72 -1.42
N SER A 166 -2.09 -23.64 -2.19
CA SER A 166 -1.11 -23.24 -3.22
C SER A 166 0.24 -22.89 -2.59
N LEU A 167 1.32 -23.15 -3.32
CA LEU A 167 2.66 -22.78 -2.88
C LEU A 167 2.80 -21.26 -2.86
N LEU A 168 3.58 -20.71 -1.90
CA LEU A 168 3.79 -19.26 -1.76
C LEU A 168 4.07 -18.53 -3.09
N MET A 169 3.58 -17.29 -3.22
CA MET A 169 3.89 -16.47 -4.39
C MET A 169 5.34 -16.01 -4.37
N ARG A 170 5.92 -15.75 -5.55
CA ARG A 170 7.31 -15.26 -5.67
C ARG A 170 7.56 -14.02 -4.82
N GLY A 171 6.62 -13.05 -4.86
CA GLY A 171 6.73 -11.82 -4.06
C GLY A 171 6.83 -12.08 -2.56
N THR A 172 6.11 -13.07 -2.03
CA THR A 172 6.19 -13.44 -0.60
C THR A 172 7.56 -14.00 -0.24
N ILE A 173 8.15 -14.83 -1.12
CA ILE A 173 9.51 -15.37 -0.93
C ILE A 173 10.54 -14.25 -0.99
N ASP A 174 10.41 -13.34 -1.97
CA ASP A 174 11.30 -12.20 -2.10
C ASP A 174 11.24 -11.31 -0.84
N ALA A 175 10.08 -11.20 -0.17
CA ALA A 175 9.97 -10.53 1.12
C ALA A 175 10.70 -11.27 2.27
N TYR A 176 10.67 -12.61 2.29
CA TYR A 176 11.49 -13.41 3.23
C TYR A 176 12.98 -13.20 2.99
N ILE A 177 13.41 -13.25 1.73
CA ILE A 177 14.80 -13.00 1.34
C ILE A 177 15.23 -11.59 1.74
N ALA A 178 14.42 -10.58 1.44
CA ALA A 178 14.74 -9.19 1.75
C ALA A 178 14.84 -8.94 3.27
N ALA A 179 13.96 -9.57 4.06
CA ALA A 179 14.01 -9.49 5.52
C ALA A 179 15.31 -10.10 6.10
N VAL A 180 15.80 -11.21 5.54
CA VAL A 180 17.07 -11.84 5.94
C VAL A 180 18.29 -11.06 5.46
N ILE A 181 18.25 -10.49 4.24
CA ILE A 181 19.31 -9.60 3.73
C ILE A 181 19.48 -8.37 4.63
N GLU A 182 18.40 -7.84 5.19
CA GLU A 182 18.48 -6.73 6.13
C GLU A 182 19.26 -7.11 7.41
N LEU A 183 19.05 -8.33 7.94
CA LEU A 183 19.85 -8.85 9.06
C LEU A 183 21.32 -9.02 8.68
N TRP A 184 21.61 -9.52 7.48
CA TRP A 184 22.99 -9.66 6.98
C TRP A 184 23.69 -8.30 6.85
N ARG A 185 23.01 -7.27 6.32
CA ARG A 185 23.58 -5.91 6.24
C ARG A 185 23.98 -5.38 7.61
N LEU A 186 23.16 -5.63 8.63
CA LEU A 186 23.49 -5.28 10.01
C LEU A 186 24.69 -6.10 10.52
N GLN A 187 24.72 -7.42 10.30
CA GLN A 187 25.85 -8.28 10.66
C GLN A 187 27.18 -7.79 10.06
N VAL A 188 27.21 -7.45 8.76
CA VAL A 188 28.40 -6.90 8.08
C VAL A 188 28.80 -5.56 8.68
N ALA A 189 27.84 -4.67 8.97
CA ALA A 189 28.14 -3.38 9.59
C ALA A 189 28.70 -3.50 11.02
N HIS A 190 28.40 -4.60 11.72
CA HIS A 190 29.00 -4.94 13.01
C HIS A 190 30.42 -5.54 12.90
N GLY A 191 30.99 -5.65 11.70
CA GLY A 191 32.38 -6.08 11.49
C GLY A 191 32.56 -7.58 11.28
N ASN A 192 31.49 -8.30 10.96
CA ASN A 192 31.58 -9.72 10.60
C ASN A 192 32.28 -9.91 9.24
N ALA A 193 33.09 -10.96 9.10
CA ALA A 193 33.90 -11.25 7.91
C ALA A 193 33.09 -11.72 6.69
N ASN A 194 31.84 -12.11 6.88
CA ASN A 194 30.96 -12.61 5.82
C ASN A 194 30.47 -11.48 4.89
N THR A 195 31.29 -11.15 3.91
CA THR A 195 31.02 -10.13 2.90
C THR A 195 30.24 -10.65 1.69
N GLU A 196 29.99 -11.96 1.60
CA GLU A 196 29.25 -12.54 0.49
C GLU A 196 27.74 -12.26 0.63
N ASN A 197 27.13 -11.73 -0.43
CA ASN A 197 25.71 -11.44 -0.43
C ASN A 197 24.89 -12.74 -0.34
N PRO A 198 24.02 -12.92 0.68
CA PRO A 198 23.23 -14.12 0.85
C PRO A 198 22.32 -14.44 -0.34
N ARG A 199 21.95 -13.44 -1.15
CA ARG A 199 21.24 -13.63 -2.43
C ARG A 199 22.20 -14.08 -3.54
N GLY A 200 22.98 -15.12 -3.27
CA GLY A 200 23.98 -15.68 -4.17
C GLY A 200 23.39 -16.49 -5.33
N ALA A 201 24.23 -17.28 -5.99
CA ALA A 201 23.83 -18.11 -7.14
C ALA A 201 22.74 -19.14 -6.78
N ALA A 202 22.84 -19.78 -5.61
CA ALA A 202 21.88 -20.80 -5.16
C ALA A 202 20.46 -20.23 -5.00
N VAL A 203 20.32 -19.09 -4.31
CA VAL A 203 19.03 -18.41 -4.12
C VAL A 203 18.41 -17.99 -5.46
N ARG A 204 19.22 -17.44 -6.37
CA ARG A 204 18.76 -17.09 -7.73
C ARG A 204 18.29 -18.32 -8.50
N GLY A 205 19.05 -19.42 -8.46
CA GLY A 205 18.68 -20.68 -9.08
C GLY A 205 17.33 -21.22 -8.61
N PHE A 206 17.06 -21.17 -7.30
CA PHE A 206 15.76 -21.57 -6.75
C PHE A 206 14.61 -20.67 -7.22
N LEU A 207 14.82 -19.35 -7.28
CA LEU A 207 13.80 -18.41 -7.76
C LEU A 207 13.49 -18.61 -9.26
N GLU A 208 14.51 -18.83 -10.08
CA GLU A 208 14.35 -19.12 -11.50
C GLU A 208 13.65 -20.45 -11.73
N GLN A 209 14.08 -21.50 -11.01
CA GLN A 209 13.42 -22.81 -11.05
C GLN A 209 11.93 -22.66 -10.71
N ARG A 210 11.59 -21.94 -9.64
CA ARG A 210 10.19 -21.70 -9.26
C ARG A 210 9.40 -20.96 -10.34
N GLY A 211 10.00 -19.94 -10.97
CA GLY A 211 9.39 -19.22 -12.09
C GLY A 211 9.11 -20.13 -13.29
N ARG A 212 10.09 -20.97 -13.66
CA ARG A 212 9.94 -21.96 -14.74
C ARG A 212 8.87 -23.01 -14.42
N HIS A 213 8.83 -23.53 -13.19
CA HIS A 213 7.80 -24.49 -12.77
C HIS A 213 6.40 -23.88 -12.80
N ARG A 214 6.23 -22.64 -12.36
CA ARG A 214 4.96 -21.93 -12.46
C ARG A 214 4.52 -21.76 -13.91
N GLY A 215 5.40 -21.27 -14.79
CA GLY A 215 5.07 -21.14 -16.21
C GLY A 215 4.74 -22.48 -16.89
N LYS A 216 5.39 -23.58 -16.49
CA LYS A 216 5.03 -24.93 -16.96
C LYS A 216 3.67 -25.38 -16.41
N HIS A 217 3.42 -25.16 -15.12
CA HIS A 217 2.16 -25.50 -14.47
C HIS A 217 1.00 -24.73 -15.10
N ASP A 218 1.11 -23.41 -15.26
CA ASP A 218 0.07 -22.56 -15.84
C ASP A 218 -0.26 -22.96 -17.28
N ARG A 219 0.75 -23.41 -18.05
CA ARG A 219 0.54 -23.99 -19.40
C ARG A 219 -0.16 -25.34 -19.35
N ALA A 220 0.23 -26.22 -18.41
CA ALA A 220 -0.34 -27.55 -18.28
C ALA A 220 -1.77 -27.52 -17.71
N SER A 221 -2.07 -26.55 -16.84
CA SER A 221 -3.41 -26.32 -16.28
C SER A 221 -4.29 -25.49 -17.20
N PHE A 222 -3.82 -25.17 -18.42
CA PHE A 222 -4.51 -24.31 -19.39
C PHE A 222 -5.05 -23.02 -18.75
N LYS A 223 -4.29 -22.41 -17.82
CA LYS A 223 -4.70 -21.15 -17.21
C LYS A 223 -4.83 -20.13 -18.34
N ASP A 224 -6.03 -19.54 -18.47
CA ASP A 224 -6.26 -18.53 -19.49
C ASP A 224 -5.34 -17.33 -19.26
N ARG A 225 -4.66 -16.93 -20.34
CA ARG A 225 -3.71 -15.82 -20.35
C ARG A 225 -4.41 -14.48 -20.48
N GLY A 226 -5.69 -14.48 -20.90
CA GLY A 226 -6.53 -13.29 -21.05
C GLY A 226 -7.27 -12.89 -19.78
N THR A 227 -7.58 -13.85 -18.88
CA THR A 227 -8.38 -13.63 -17.65
C THR A 227 -7.82 -12.53 -16.74
N ASP A 228 -6.50 -12.34 -16.71
CA ASP A 228 -5.82 -11.30 -15.91
C ASP A 228 -5.07 -10.28 -16.82
N GLY A 229 -5.49 -10.15 -18.08
CA GLY A 229 -4.82 -9.35 -19.12
C GLY A 229 -5.16 -7.86 -19.09
N ILE A 230 -4.72 -7.11 -20.11
CA ILE A 230 -4.98 -5.66 -20.26
C ILE A 230 -6.50 -5.36 -20.34
N GLN A 231 -7.30 -6.33 -20.75
CA GLN A 231 -8.75 -6.24 -20.89
C GLN A 231 -9.51 -6.73 -19.64
N ALA A 232 -8.82 -7.18 -18.58
CA ALA A 232 -9.44 -7.66 -17.34
C ALA A 232 -9.95 -6.53 -16.43
N GLY A 233 -10.17 -5.33 -16.99
CA GLY A 233 -10.74 -4.17 -16.29
C GLY A 233 -12.19 -3.94 -16.68
N TYR A 234 -12.73 -2.79 -16.30
CA TYR A 234 -14.03 -2.34 -16.75
C TYR A 234 -14.05 -2.08 -18.26
N SER A 235 -15.17 -2.41 -18.89
CA SER A 235 -15.47 -1.97 -20.25
C SER A 235 -15.66 -0.45 -20.32
N PRO A 236 -15.52 0.16 -21.51
CA PRO A 236 -15.79 1.58 -21.70
C PRO A 236 -17.21 1.98 -21.27
N ASP A 237 -18.20 1.10 -21.48
CA ASP A 237 -19.59 1.35 -21.12
C ASP A 237 -19.80 1.30 -19.59
N GLU A 238 -19.14 0.36 -18.90
CA GLU A 238 -19.11 0.33 -17.43
C GLU A 238 -18.45 1.58 -16.86
N TRP A 239 -17.33 1.99 -17.45
CA TRP A 239 -16.66 3.22 -17.05
C TRP A 239 -17.56 4.44 -17.23
N LEU A 240 -18.28 4.53 -18.35
CA LEU A 240 -19.22 5.62 -18.60
C LEU A 240 -20.32 5.64 -17.54
N ARG A 241 -20.91 4.48 -17.21
CA ARG A 241 -21.95 4.38 -16.17
C ARG A 241 -21.46 4.85 -14.81
N VAL A 242 -20.23 4.50 -14.41
CA VAL A 242 -19.64 4.97 -13.15
C VAL A 242 -19.51 6.50 -13.15
N GLN A 243 -19.05 7.07 -14.27
CA GLN A 243 -18.85 8.52 -14.38
C GLN A 243 -20.19 9.28 -14.38
N ASP A 244 -21.22 8.73 -15.01
CA ASP A 244 -22.57 9.29 -15.04
C ASP A 244 -23.26 9.21 -13.68
N LEU A 245 -23.16 8.07 -12.99
CA LEU A 245 -23.67 7.88 -11.63
C LEU A 245 -23.06 8.89 -10.65
N LEU A 246 -21.74 9.08 -10.72
CA LEU A 246 -21.05 10.04 -9.84
C LEU A 246 -21.43 11.49 -10.16
N LEU A 247 -21.60 11.84 -11.44
CA LEU A 247 -21.98 13.19 -11.81
C LEU A 247 -23.43 13.50 -11.44
N SER A 248 -24.37 12.59 -11.73
CA SER A 248 -25.79 12.74 -11.38
C SER A 248 -26.00 12.72 -9.87
N GLY A 249 -25.33 11.81 -9.16
CA GLY A 249 -25.38 11.71 -7.70
C GLY A 249 -24.78 12.91 -6.96
N ALA A 250 -23.96 13.74 -7.64
CA ALA A 250 -23.36 14.93 -7.04
C ALA A 250 -24.40 15.96 -6.56
N ALA A 251 -25.62 15.94 -7.09
CA ALA A 251 -26.71 16.79 -6.62
C ALA A 251 -27.11 16.49 -5.17
N TYR A 252 -26.99 15.23 -4.74
CA TYR A 252 -27.34 14.77 -3.40
C TYR A 252 -26.10 14.65 -2.50
N MET A 253 -25.00 14.14 -3.07
CA MET A 253 -23.74 13.87 -2.38
C MET A 253 -22.59 14.54 -3.14
N PRO A 254 -22.24 15.79 -2.80
CA PRO A 254 -21.21 16.52 -3.53
C PRO A 254 -19.81 15.89 -3.50
N GLN A 255 -19.56 14.99 -2.54
CA GLN A 255 -18.36 14.16 -2.48
C GLN A 255 -18.15 13.34 -3.76
N ASN A 256 -19.23 13.03 -4.50
CA ASN A 256 -19.15 12.31 -5.76
C ASN A 256 -18.34 13.05 -6.83
N LEU A 257 -18.33 14.40 -6.84
CA LEU A 257 -17.49 15.17 -7.76
C LEU A 257 -16.00 14.89 -7.53
N ARG A 258 -15.63 14.76 -6.26
CA ARG A 258 -14.26 14.48 -5.86
C ARG A 258 -13.88 13.04 -6.14
N THR A 259 -14.75 12.07 -5.84
CA THR A 259 -14.56 10.66 -6.21
C THR A 259 -14.39 10.51 -7.71
N ARG A 260 -15.20 11.23 -8.49
CA ARG A 260 -15.09 11.26 -9.96
C ARG A 260 -13.73 11.77 -10.42
N VAL A 261 -13.21 12.82 -9.80
CA VAL A 261 -11.84 13.30 -10.09
C VAL A 261 -10.81 12.23 -9.71
N ASP A 262 -10.89 11.62 -8.53
CA ASP A 262 -9.94 10.59 -8.09
C ASP A 262 -9.88 9.40 -9.08
N LEU A 263 -11.03 8.89 -9.49
CA LEU A 263 -11.16 7.81 -10.45
C LEU A 263 -10.55 8.15 -11.81
N LEU A 264 -10.84 9.34 -12.34
CA LEU A 264 -10.27 9.82 -13.61
C LEU A 264 -8.76 10.00 -13.55
N PHE A 265 -8.22 10.49 -12.43
CA PHE A 265 -6.77 10.56 -12.20
C PHE A 265 -6.15 9.16 -12.13
N GLY A 266 -6.82 8.19 -11.50
CA GLY A 266 -6.38 6.80 -11.46
C GLY A 266 -6.33 6.18 -12.85
N HIS A 267 -7.37 6.39 -13.66
CA HIS A 267 -7.49 5.81 -15.00
C HIS A 267 -6.50 6.43 -15.99
N TYR A 268 -6.49 7.76 -16.15
CA TYR A 268 -5.75 8.42 -17.22
C TYR A 268 -4.28 8.70 -16.88
N TYR A 269 -3.98 8.98 -15.61
CA TYR A 269 -2.60 9.22 -15.19
C TYR A 269 -1.93 7.94 -14.68
N LEU A 270 -2.67 6.82 -14.57
CA LEU A 270 -2.18 5.54 -14.02
C LEU A 270 -1.53 5.72 -12.63
N LEU A 271 -2.06 6.66 -11.85
CA LEU A 271 -1.53 7.01 -10.54
C LEU A 271 -1.99 6.00 -9.49
N ARG A 272 -1.10 5.70 -8.56
CA ARG A 272 -1.44 4.96 -7.35
C ARG A 272 -2.21 5.85 -6.38
N GLY A 273 -3.06 5.23 -5.54
CA GLY A 273 -3.84 5.94 -4.51
C GLY A 273 -3.00 6.89 -3.64
N GLU A 274 -1.81 6.48 -3.21
CA GLU A 274 -0.88 7.33 -2.44
C GLU A 274 -0.54 8.63 -3.18
N ASN A 275 -0.21 8.54 -4.48
CA ASN A 275 0.17 9.69 -5.29
C ASN A 275 -1.02 10.61 -5.54
N ARG A 276 -2.21 10.05 -5.81
CA ARG A 276 -3.44 10.83 -6.00
C ARG A 276 -3.78 11.64 -4.75
N ARG A 277 -3.75 10.99 -3.58
CA ARG A 277 -4.06 11.62 -2.29
C ARG A 277 -3.10 12.73 -1.89
N LYS A 278 -1.81 12.60 -2.21
CA LYS A 278 -0.78 13.61 -1.91
C LYS A 278 -0.72 14.76 -2.92
N MET A 279 -1.50 14.69 -4.01
CA MET A 279 -1.44 15.67 -5.07
C MET A 279 -2.08 17.00 -4.64
N GLU A 280 -1.34 18.07 -4.81
CA GLU A 280 -1.76 19.43 -4.48
C GLU A 280 -2.19 20.20 -5.73
N LEU A 281 -2.98 21.25 -5.55
CA LEU A 281 -3.34 22.15 -6.66
C LEU A 281 -2.10 22.81 -7.28
N ALA A 282 -1.06 23.06 -6.49
CA ALA A 282 0.20 23.65 -6.96
C ALA A 282 1.05 22.70 -7.82
N ASP A 283 0.74 21.39 -7.81
CA ASP A 283 1.41 20.41 -8.66
C ASP A 283 0.82 20.34 -10.07
N LEU A 284 -0.33 20.98 -10.29
CA LEU A 284 -1.01 21.01 -11.58
C LEU A 284 -0.47 22.14 -12.46
N SER A 285 -0.24 21.85 -13.73
CA SER A 285 0.18 22.81 -14.75
C SER A 285 -0.53 22.51 -16.06
N LEU A 286 -0.91 23.54 -16.80
CA LEU A 286 -1.39 23.39 -18.16
C LEU A 286 -0.19 23.47 -19.10
N LEU A 287 -0.03 22.45 -19.94
CA LEU A 287 0.92 22.41 -21.02
C LEU A 287 0.15 22.62 -22.33
N ASP A 288 0.35 23.78 -22.94
CA ASP A 288 -0.20 24.07 -24.25
C ASP A 288 0.69 23.49 -25.33
N TYR A 289 0.10 22.72 -26.24
CA TYR A 289 0.82 22.21 -27.39
C TYR A 289 0.94 23.27 -28.50
N PRO A 290 2.05 23.31 -29.24
CA PRO A 290 2.19 24.20 -30.39
C PRO A 290 1.08 23.94 -31.42
N SER A 291 0.64 24.99 -32.14
CA SER A 291 -0.39 24.86 -33.18
C SER A 291 0.00 23.92 -34.34
N SER A 292 1.26 23.51 -34.43
CA SER A 292 1.74 22.49 -35.37
C SER A 292 1.44 21.06 -34.91
N GLU A 293 1.20 20.82 -33.62
CA GLU A 293 0.90 19.49 -33.07
C GLU A 293 -0.60 19.23 -33.05
N GLY A 294 -1.13 18.93 -34.23
CA GLY A 294 -2.50 18.44 -34.42
C GLY A 294 -3.47 19.48 -35.02
N PRO A 295 -4.65 19.02 -35.45
CA PRO A 295 -5.62 19.86 -36.17
C PRO A 295 -6.38 20.84 -35.26
N THR A 296 -6.33 20.66 -33.94
CA THR A 296 -7.06 21.47 -32.96
C THR A 296 -6.16 21.83 -31.77
N PRO A 297 -6.21 23.07 -31.25
CA PRO A 297 -5.52 23.43 -30.02
C PRO A 297 -5.89 22.47 -28.89
N CYS A 298 -4.90 21.82 -28.30
CA CYS A 298 -5.08 20.87 -27.21
C CYS A 298 -4.23 21.30 -26.01
N GLY A 299 -4.87 21.46 -24.86
CA GLY A 299 -4.19 21.63 -23.59
C GLY A 299 -4.05 20.28 -22.88
N CYS A 300 -2.85 19.99 -22.37
CA CYS A 300 -2.59 18.85 -21.50
C CYS A 300 -2.54 19.32 -20.05
N LEU A 301 -3.25 18.63 -19.18
CA LEU A 301 -3.11 18.85 -17.75
C LEU A 301 -1.98 17.96 -17.25
N VAL A 302 -0.91 18.57 -16.75
CA VAL A 302 0.27 17.88 -16.25
C VAL A 302 0.35 18.02 -14.73
N THR A 303 0.57 16.90 -14.05
CA THR A 303 0.85 16.81 -12.62
C THR A 303 2.33 16.55 -12.40
N LEU A 304 2.92 17.31 -11.48
CA LEU A 304 4.24 17.04 -10.94
C LEU A 304 4.16 16.06 -9.76
N LEU A 305 4.91 14.97 -9.84
CA LEU A 305 5.08 14.01 -8.77
C LEU A 305 6.50 14.14 -8.21
N ARG A 306 6.61 14.28 -6.89
CA ARG A 306 7.90 14.34 -6.18
C ARG A 306 8.04 13.25 -5.12
N ASP A 307 6.95 12.76 -4.56
CA ASP A 307 6.97 11.66 -3.60
C ASP A 307 6.07 10.53 -4.10
N GLY A 308 6.55 9.32 -3.96
CA GLY A 308 5.78 8.10 -4.17
C GLY A 308 6.54 6.91 -3.65
N LYS A 309 5.89 5.75 -3.58
CA LYS A 309 6.51 4.50 -3.09
C LYS A 309 7.86 4.18 -3.75
N LEU A 310 8.01 4.45 -5.05
CA LEU A 310 9.26 4.21 -5.80
C LEU A 310 10.17 5.44 -5.89
N ASN A 311 9.64 6.63 -5.60
CA ASN A 311 10.32 7.90 -5.73
C ASN A 311 10.45 8.55 -4.35
N LYS A 312 11.37 8.00 -3.54
CA LYS A 312 11.67 8.48 -2.18
C LYS A 312 12.79 9.52 -2.14
N THR A 313 13.35 9.86 -3.30
CA THR A 313 14.48 10.79 -3.44
C THR A 313 14.05 12.15 -4.03
N ALA A 314 12.76 12.48 -4.00
CA ALA A 314 12.22 13.74 -4.50
C ALA A 314 12.51 14.01 -6.00
N LYS A 315 12.66 12.96 -6.82
CA LYS A 315 12.89 13.13 -8.27
C LYS A 315 11.63 13.72 -8.89
N LYS A 316 11.78 14.73 -9.76
CA LYS A 316 10.63 15.30 -10.48
C LYS A 316 10.19 14.32 -11.57
N GLU A 317 8.96 13.83 -11.46
CA GLU A 317 8.28 13.01 -12.45
C GLU A 317 7.03 13.74 -12.93
N PHE A 318 6.72 13.65 -14.21
CA PHE A 318 5.56 14.34 -14.80
C PHE A 318 4.61 13.30 -15.37
N MET A 319 3.33 13.46 -15.07
CA MET A 319 2.26 12.66 -15.67
C MET A 319 1.21 13.61 -16.20
N GLY A 320 0.66 13.34 -17.38
CA GLY A 320 -0.28 14.24 -18.03
C GLY A 320 -1.42 13.50 -18.70
N ALA A 321 -2.57 14.16 -18.78
CA ALA A 321 -3.71 13.70 -19.55
C ALA A 321 -4.24 14.81 -20.44
N LEU A 322 -4.52 14.43 -21.70
CA LEU A 322 -5.16 15.30 -22.68
C LEU A 322 -6.64 15.46 -22.37
N ARG A 323 -7.23 16.52 -22.93
CA ARG A 323 -8.68 16.72 -22.88
C ARG A 323 -9.39 15.62 -23.67
N HIS A 324 -10.32 14.94 -23.03
CA HIS A 324 -11.13 13.93 -23.68
C HIS A 324 -12.26 14.58 -24.52
N LYS A 325 -12.61 13.99 -25.67
CA LYS A 325 -13.71 14.47 -26.54
C LYS A 325 -15.06 14.38 -25.84
N ASP A 326 -15.31 13.26 -25.19
CA ASP A 326 -16.47 13.07 -24.30
C ASP A 326 -16.24 13.81 -22.96
N PRO A 327 -17.13 14.74 -22.56
CA PRO A 327 -17.04 15.44 -21.29
C PRO A 327 -17.08 14.55 -20.04
N LEU A 328 -17.77 13.40 -20.08
CA LEU A 328 -17.89 12.51 -18.92
C LEU A 328 -16.56 11.83 -18.56
N PHE A 329 -15.72 11.63 -19.57
CA PHE A 329 -14.37 11.08 -19.46
C PHE A 329 -13.28 12.14 -19.30
N CYS A 330 -13.63 13.43 -19.35
CA CYS A 330 -12.65 14.51 -19.33
C CYS A 330 -12.17 14.82 -17.89
N THR A 331 -10.90 14.52 -17.59
CA THR A 331 -10.23 14.85 -16.32
C THR A 331 -10.27 16.35 -16.03
N GLN A 332 -9.99 17.18 -17.04
CA GLN A 332 -10.01 18.64 -16.94
C GLN A 332 -11.42 19.15 -16.65
N GLY A 333 -12.43 18.58 -17.31
CA GLY A 333 -13.83 18.92 -17.10
C GLY A 333 -14.31 18.54 -15.69
N ALA A 334 -13.92 17.37 -15.21
CA ALA A 334 -14.23 16.93 -13.85
C ALA A 334 -13.60 17.84 -12.77
N LEU A 335 -12.34 18.26 -12.96
CA LEU A 335 -11.71 19.22 -12.08
C LEU A 335 -12.40 20.57 -12.09
N ALA A 336 -12.78 21.08 -13.26
CA ALA A 336 -13.50 22.34 -13.36
C ALA A 336 -14.84 22.29 -12.61
N GLN A 337 -15.58 21.17 -12.73
CA GLN A 337 -16.82 20.95 -11.98
C GLN A 337 -16.59 20.90 -10.46
N LEU A 338 -15.54 20.19 -10.01
CA LEU A 338 -15.18 20.14 -8.60
C LEU A 338 -14.80 21.53 -8.07
N PHE A 339 -13.99 22.30 -8.79
CA PHE A 339 -13.59 23.64 -8.38
C PHE A 339 -14.74 24.64 -8.38
N PHE A 340 -15.61 24.58 -9.39
CA PHE A 340 -16.83 25.38 -9.41
C PHE A 340 -17.69 25.07 -8.21
N TRP A 341 -17.94 23.79 -7.92
CA TRP A 341 -18.71 23.42 -6.74
C TRP A 341 -18.03 23.91 -5.45
N ARG A 342 -16.74 23.67 -5.26
CA ARG A 342 -16.01 24.07 -4.04
C ARG A 342 -16.04 25.57 -3.79
N TRP A 343 -15.63 26.37 -4.78
CA TRP A 343 -15.40 27.80 -4.56
C TRP A 343 -16.64 28.66 -4.80
N HIS A 344 -17.56 28.21 -5.65
CA HIS A 344 -18.76 28.98 -5.96
C HIS A 344 -19.99 28.49 -5.22
N VAL A 345 -20.23 27.17 -5.19
CA VAL A 345 -21.46 26.60 -4.61
C VAL A 345 -21.32 26.37 -3.11
N ALA A 346 -20.23 25.73 -2.66
CA ALA A 346 -19.97 25.45 -1.25
C ALA A 346 -19.41 26.68 -0.50
N GLY A 347 -19.03 27.73 -1.22
CA GLY A 347 -18.53 28.98 -0.64
C GLY A 347 -17.14 28.88 -0.01
N GLU A 348 -16.34 27.86 -0.37
CA GLU A 348 -14.93 27.84 0.04
C GLU A 348 -14.22 29.07 -0.55
N PRO A 349 -13.38 29.78 0.23
CA PRO A 349 -12.64 30.91 -0.30
C PRO A 349 -11.75 30.45 -1.45
N SER A 350 -11.76 31.21 -2.55
CA SER A 350 -10.88 30.93 -3.67
C SER A 350 -9.41 31.03 -3.23
N PRO A 351 -8.51 30.19 -3.81
CA PRO A 351 -7.10 30.18 -3.43
C PRO A 351 -6.47 31.56 -3.69
N SER A 352 -5.84 32.14 -2.68
CA SER A 352 -5.19 33.44 -2.82
C SER A 352 -3.74 33.28 -3.27
N PHE A 353 -3.47 33.35 -4.56
CA PHE A 353 -2.10 33.25 -5.09
C PHE A 353 -1.19 34.46 -4.76
N ARG A 354 -1.70 35.45 -4.01
CA ARG A 354 -0.99 36.70 -3.68
C ARG A 354 -0.06 36.58 -2.47
N ARG A 355 -0.20 35.55 -1.64
CA ARG A 355 0.61 35.37 -0.43
C ARG A 355 1.40 34.06 -0.49
N THR A 356 2.70 34.10 -0.25
CA THR A 356 3.52 32.95 0.19
C THR A 356 3.18 32.57 1.64
N CYS A 357 1.89 32.47 1.97
CA CYS A 357 1.42 32.08 3.29
C CYS A 357 1.34 30.55 3.34
N PRO A 358 1.83 29.89 4.41
CA PRO A 358 1.67 28.44 4.60
C PRO A 358 0.20 27.97 4.63
N HIS A 359 -0.77 28.89 4.72
CA HIS A 359 -2.20 28.59 4.57
C HIS A 359 -2.60 28.24 3.11
N ASN A 360 -1.85 28.69 2.09
CA ASN A 360 -2.06 28.19 0.72
C ASN A 360 -1.60 26.74 0.56
N HIS A 361 -0.63 26.33 1.37
CA HIS A 361 -0.27 24.92 1.52
C HIS A 361 -1.26 24.18 2.42
N ASN A 362 -2.39 24.78 2.86
CA ASN A 362 -3.49 24.12 3.62
C ASN A 362 -4.70 23.75 2.74
N HIS A 363 -4.77 24.16 1.46
CA HIS A 363 -5.76 23.62 0.50
C HIS A 363 -5.33 22.23 0.00
N ARG A 364 -4.95 21.38 0.95
CA ARG A 364 -3.79 20.47 0.92
C ARG A 364 -3.81 19.37 -0.10
N THR A 365 -4.95 19.06 -0.69
CA THR A 365 -5.11 17.79 -1.40
C THR A 365 -6.35 17.83 -2.26
N LEU A 366 -6.21 17.44 -3.53
CA LEU A 366 -7.35 17.34 -4.44
C LEU A 366 -8.33 16.23 -4.00
N VAL A 367 -7.80 15.15 -3.42
CA VAL A 367 -8.56 13.91 -3.13
C VAL A 367 -8.25 13.25 -1.76
N HIS A 368 -7.74 13.97 -0.75
CA HIS A 368 -7.54 13.44 0.64
C HIS A 368 -8.67 13.74 1.64
N HIS A 369 -9.02 12.76 2.48
CA HIS A 369 -10.28 12.66 3.25
C HIS A 369 -10.41 13.63 4.46
N ASP A 370 -9.33 14.29 4.87
CA ASP A 370 -9.27 14.99 6.18
C ASP A 370 -9.98 16.35 6.27
N CYS A 371 -10.84 16.73 5.33
CA CYS A 371 -11.68 17.93 5.49
C CYS A 371 -12.97 17.64 6.27
N ILE A 372 -12.89 16.94 7.42
CA ILE A 372 -14.03 16.80 8.35
C ILE A 372 -14.41 18.18 8.95
N HIS A 373 -13.47 19.14 8.96
CA HIS A 373 -13.71 20.51 9.43
C HIS A 373 -14.11 21.51 8.34
N CYS A 374 -14.30 21.06 7.10
CA CYS A 374 -14.72 21.92 5.97
C CYS A 374 -16.23 21.83 5.69
N PHE A 375 -16.96 21.01 6.46
CA PHE A 375 -18.41 20.92 6.42
C PHE A 375 -19.00 21.75 7.58
N PRO A 376 -19.52 22.96 7.34
CA PRO A 376 -20.64 23.38 8.13
C PRO A 376 -21.77 22.41 7.79
N LEU A 377 -22.18 21.59 8.77
CA LEU A 377 -23.51 21.00 8.79
C LEU A 377 -24.48 22.14 8.48
N LEU A 378 -25.03 22.16 7.26
CA LEU A 378 -26.15 23.01 6.90
C LEU A 378 -27.37 22.49 7.67
N THR A 379 -27.45 22.86 8.95
CA THR A 379 -28.73 23.04 9.62
C THR A 379 -29.34 24.34 9.09
N ALA A 380 -29.64 24.38 7.80
CA ALA A 380 -30.46 25.43 7.21
C ALA A 380 -31.87 24.85 7.08
N LYS A 381 -32.81 25.46 7.81
CA LYS A 381 -34.24 25.17 7.68
C LYS A 381 -34.68 25.33 6.21
N PRO A 382 -35.69 24.57 5.76
CA PRO A 382 -36.21 24.72 4.42
C PRO A 382 -37.00 26.03 4.35
N ASP A 383 -36.36 27.11 3.89
CA ASP A 383 -37.10 28.27 3.41
C ASP A 383 -37.46 28.02 1.95
N VAL A 384 -38.76 27.80 1.79
CA VAL A 384 -39.52 27.77 0.54
C VAL A 384 -39.10 28.94 -0.34
N ILE A 385 -38.57 28.65 -1.53
CA ILE A 385 -38.63 29.60 -2.64
C ILE A 385 -39.58 29.01 -3.67
N SER A 386 -40.76 29.61 -3.68
CA SER A 386 -41.84 29.43 -4.64
C SER A 386 -41.56 30.21 -5.93
N VAL A 387 -41.81 29.52 -7.05
CA VAL A 387 -41.95 29.98 -8.45
C VAL A 387 -40.67 30.37 -9.18
#